data_AF-A0A3Q4HUK3-F1
#
_entry.id   AF-A0A3Q4HUK3-F1
#
_cell.length_a   1.000
_cell.length_b   1.000
_cell.length_c   1.000
_cell.angle_alpha   90.00
_cell.angle_beta   90.00
_cell.angle_gamma   90.00
#
_symmetry.space_group_name_H-M   'P 1'
#
loop_
_entity.id
_entity.type
_entity.pdbx_description
1 polymer ?
#
loop_
_entity_poly.entity_id
_entity_poly.type
_entity_poly.pdbx_seq_one_letter_code
_entity_poly.pdbx_strand_id
1 'polypeptide(L)'
;MSDAGVDTSTLCLFDVDGTLTAARQRVTPDMAEFLQKLRTRVRVGVVGGSDLSKIKEQLGDDGETNKIRETFVSVLKEEFKGKGLSFSIGGQISFDVFPDGWDKRYCLGIVEEDDYSTIHFFGDKTKPGGNDYEIYCDPRTVGHEVSSPAETRRLCEQLFFS
;
A
#
# COMPACT_ATOMS: atom_id res chain seq x y z
N MET A 1 25.33 -18.59 -15.67
CA MET A 1 24.22 -18.10 -14.84
C MET A 1 23.38 -17.24 -15.75
N SER A 2 22.19 -17.70 -16.11
CA SER A 2 21.34 -17.00 -17.09
C SER A 2 20.91 -15.66 -16.51
N ASP A 3 21.27 -14.59 -17.21
CA ASP A 3 20.75 -13.24 -17.00
C ASP A 3 19.30 -13.23 -17.47
N ALA A 4 18.40 -13.77 -16.64
CA ALA A 4 16.98 -13.63 -16.86
C ALA A 4 16.65 -12.16 -16.60
N GLY A 5 16.42 -11.41 -17.67
CA GLY A 5 16.05 -10.00 -17.59
C GLY A 5 14.85 -9.78 -16.67
N VAL A 6 14.73 -8.56 -16.12
CA VAL A 6 13.62 -8.16 -15.26
C VAL A 6 12.29 -8.47 -15.95
N ASP A 7 11.39 -9.20 -15.30
CA ASP A 7 10.02 -9.40 -15.76
C ASP A 7 9.25 -8.10 -15.59
N THR A 8 8.97 -7.44 -16.71
CA THR A 8 8.21 -6.20 -16.74
C THR A 8 6.70 -6.42 -16.82
N SER A 9 6.25 -7.66 -17.02
CA SER A 9 4.83 -8.02 -17.11
C SER A 9 4.21 -8.35 -15.75
N THR A 10 5.04 -8.50 -14.71
CA THR A 10 4.59 -8.81 -13.35
C THR A 10 4.81 -7.63 -12.41
N LEU A 11 3.77 -7.27 -11.66
CA LEU A 11 3.80 -6.26 -10.60
C LEU A 11 3.54 -6.91 -9.24
N CYS A 12 4.38 -6.60 -8.25
CA CYS A 12 4.14 -6.93 -6.85
C CYS A 12 3.73 -5.67 -6.08
N LEU A 13 2.52 -5.67 -5.54
CA LEU A 13 1.98 -4.64 -4.66
C LEU A 13 2.03 -5.12 -3.21
N PHE A 14 2.54 -4.28 -2.33
CA PHE A 14 2.68 -4.60 -0.91
C PHE A 14 1.91 -3.61 -0.05
N ASP A 15 1.15 -4.10 0.92
CA ASP A 15 0.85 -3.31 2.11
C ASP A 15 2.14 -2.94 2.87
N VAL A 16 2.05 -1.96 3.78
CA VAL A 16 3.19 -1.47 4.57
C VAL A 16 3.23 -2.11 5.95
N ASP A 17 2.21 -1.85 6.78
CA ASP A 17 2.20 -2.11 8.22
C ASP A 17 1.84 -3.56 8.51
N GLY A 18 2.79 -4.35 9.02
CA GLY A 18 2.60 -5.80 9.23
C GLY A 18 3.06 -6.63 8.03
N THR A 19 3.14 -6.01 6.86
CA THR A 19 3.54 -6.66 5.60
C THR A 19 5.01 -6.41 5.24
N LEU A 20 5.47 -5.16 5.18
CA LEU A 20 6.87 -4.80 4.90
C LEU A 20 7.61 -4.34 6.14
N THR A 21 6.91 -3.74 7.09
CA THR A 21 7.45 -3.29 8.36
C THR A 21 6.69 -3.94 9.51
N ALA A 22 7.26 -3.96 10.71
CA ALA A 22 6.44 -4.15 11.90
C ALA A 22 5.51 -2.93 12.04
N ALA A 23 4.30 -3.12 12.58
CA ALA A 23 3.30 -2.05 12.66
C ALA A 23 3.86 -0.75 13.25
N ARG A 24 3.76 0.35 12.48
CA ARG A 24 4.24 1.71 12.81
C ARG A 24 5.75 1.80 13.08
N GLN A 25 6.52 0.82 12.64
CA GLN A 25 7.97 0.83 12.70
C GLN A 25 8.56 1.15 11.33
N ARG A 26 9.84 1.53 11.31
CA ARG A 26 10.61 1.70 10.09
C ARG A 26 10.94 0.34 9.47
N VAL A 27 11.10 0.33 8.15
CA VAL A 27 11.61 -0.83 7.43
C VAL A 27 13.01 -1.18 7.93
N THR A 28 13.30 -2.47 8.08
CA THR A 28 14.64 -2.92 8.45
C THR A 28 15.59 -2.78 7.25
N PRO A 29 16.90 -2.56 7.47
CA PRO A 29 17.88 -2.52 6.38
C PRO A 29 17.82 -3.79 5.52
N ASP A 30 17.70 -4.96 6.15
CA ASP A 30 17.61 -6.26 5.47
C ASP A 30 16.39 -6.36 4.55
N MET A 31 15.24 -5.82 4.96
CA MET A 31 14.03 -5.80 4.13
C MET A 31 14.17 -4.79 2.99
N ALA A 32 14.76 -3.62 3.26
CA ALA A 32 15.03 -2.63 2.22
C ALA A 32 15.98 -3.20 1.13
N GLU A 33 17.06 -3.87 1.53
CA GLU A 33 17.98 -4.56 0.62
C GLU A 33 17.26 -5.66 -0.17
N PHE A 34 16.42 -6.45 0.49
CA PHE A 34 15.60 -7.45 -0.17
C PHE A 34 14.67 -6.86 -1.24
N LEU A 35 13.99 -5.75 -0.94
CA LEU A 35 13.12 -5.08 -1.93
C LEU A 35 13.93 -4.56 -3.12
N GLN A 36 15.14 -4.03 -2.90
CA GLN A 36 16.03 -3.65 -4.02
C GLN A 36 16.42 -4.88 -4.86
N LYS A 37 16.71 -6.01 -4.22
CA LYS A 37 16.97 -7.27 -4.92
C LYS A 37 15.75 -7.74 -5.70
N LEU A 38 14.55 -7.67 -5.12
CA LEU A 38 13.29 -8.06 -5.79
C LEU A 38 13.02 -7.21 -7.04
N ARG A 39 13.34 -5.91 -7.00
CA ARG A 39 13.23 -5.01 -8.17
C ARG A 39 14.10 -5.40 -9.35
N THR A 40 15.12 -6.22 -9.14
CA THR A 40 15.93 -6.79 -10.24
C THR A 40 15.26 -8.00 -10.91
N ARG A 41 14.12 -8.46 -10.38
CA ARG A 41 13.34 -9.59 -10.91
C ARG A 41 11.97 -9.15 -11.43
N VAL A 42 11.26 -8.29 -10.70
CA VAL A 42 9.88 -7.87 -11.01
C VAL A 42 9.63 -6.40 -10.67
N ARG A 43 8.54 -5.82 -11.17
CA ARG A 43 8.10 -4.48 -10.73
C ARG A 43 7.56 -4.56 -9.29
N VAL A 44 7.84 -3.54 -8.49
CA VAL A 44 7.46 -3.48 -7.07
C VAL A 44 6.79 -2.13 -6.80
N GLY A 45 5.65 -2.16 -6.12
CA GLY A 45 4.89 -1.00 -5.65
C GLY A 45 4.38 -1.20 -4.22
N VAL A 46 4.05 -0.10 -3.55
CA VAL A 46 3.55 -0.09 -2.17
C VAL A 46 2.20 0.58 -2.13
N VAL A 47 1.26 0.01 -1.38
CA VAL A 47 -0.13 0.47 -1.26
C VAL A 47 -0.51 0.57 0.21
N GLY A 48 -0.62 1.79 0.71
CA GLY A 48 -1.04 2.10 2.08
C GLY A 48 -2.25 3.02 2.10
N GLY A 49 -3.07 2.91 3.14
CA GLY A 49 -4.13 3.89 3.45
C GLY A 49 -3.63 5.10 4.25
N SER A 50 -2.33 5.15 4.55
CA SER A 50 -1.68 6.23 5.28
C SER A 50 -1.20 7.32 4.32
N ASP A 51 -1.11 8.56 4.82
CA ASP A 51 -0.57 9.68 4.05
C ASP A 51 0.84 9.37 3.52
N LEU A 52 1.20 9.97 2.38
CA LEU A 52 2.52 9.81 1.76
C LEU A 52 3.67 10.11 2.74
N SER A 53 3.51 11.07 3.65
CA SER A 53 4.49 11.38 4.69
C SER A 53 4.73 10.24 5.67
N LYS A 54 3.68 9.49 6.06
CA LYS A 54 3.81 8.32 6.95
C LYS A 54 4.45 7.14 6.22
N ILE A 55 4.03 6.89 4.98
CA ILE A 55 4.65 5.85 4.13
C ILE A 55 6.13 6.19 3.93
N LYS A 56 6.44 7.46 3.67
CA LYS A 56 7.82 7.96 3.58
C LYS A 56 8.57 7.84 4.91
N GLU A 57 7.99 8.16 6.05
CA GLU A 57 8.68 8.00 7.35
C GLU A 57 9.06 6.54 7.60
N GLN A 58 8.17 5.60 7.24
CA GLN A 58 8.39 4.17 7.40
C GLN A 58 9.39 3.59 6.38
N LEU A 59 9.46 4.20 5.19
CA LEU A 59 10.35 3.81 4.09
C LEU A 59 11.62 4.68 3.94
N GLY A 60 11.76 5.78 4.70
CA GLY A 60 12.99 6.57 4.88
C GLY A 60 13.04 8.05 4.43
N ASP A 61 12.08 8.94 4.74
CA ASP A 61 12.18 10.41 4.50
C ASP A 61 11.75 11.24 5.74
N ASP A 62 12.56 12.23 6.17
CA ASP A 62 12.40 13.04 7.40
C ASP A 62 11.62 14.38 7.17
N GLY A 63 10.54 14.71 7.92
CA GLY A 63 10.02 16.12 8.05
C GLY A 63 8.51 16.39 8.40
N GLU A 64 8.24 17.41 9.24
CA GLU A 64 7.02 17.79 10.04
C GLU A 64 5.76 18.46 9.36
N THR A 65 4.61 18.60 10.10
CA THR A 65 3.89 19.87 10.55
C THR A 65 2.34 20.12 10.36
N ASN A 66 1.60 20.54 11.45
CA ASN A 66 0.68 21.72 11.70
C ASN A 66 -0.90 21.87 11.79
N LYS A 67 -1.33 22.77 12.71
CA LYS A 67 -2.66 23.13 13.34
C LYS A 67 -3.78 23.87 12.53
N ILE A 68 -3.77 23.92 11.19
CA ILE A 68 -4.70 24.74 10.35
C ILE A 68 -6.12 24.13 10.13
N ARG A 69 -6.45 23.02 10.80
CA ARG A 69 -7.31 21.96 10.21
C ARG A 69 -8.74 21.90 10.72
N GLU A 70 -8.94 22.12 12.01
CA GLU A 70 -10.27 22.01 12.64
C GLU A 70 -11.23 23.06 12.08
N THR A 71 -10.72 24.27 11.81
CA THR A 71 -11.46 25.36 11.19
C THR A 71 -11.85 25.03 9.73
N PHE A 72 -10.98 24.36 8.98
CA PHE A 72 -11.21 24.01 7.58
C PHE A 72 -12.27 22.89 7.43
N VAL A 73 -12.26 21.91 8.33
CA VAL A 73 -13.24 20.81 8.38
C VAL A 73 -14.65 21.31 8.69
N SER A 74 -14.80 22.30 9.57
CA SER A 74 -16.11 22.84 9.93
C SER A 74 -16.79 23.58 8.77
N VAL A 75 -16.01 24.24 7.91
CA VAL A 75 -16.52 24.93 6.71
C VAL A 75 -16.97 23.91 5.65
N LEU A 76 -16.15 22.89 5.40
CA LEU A 76 -16.44 21.87 4.40
C LEU A 76 -17.61 20.95 4.77
N LYS A 77 -17.81 20.66 6.06
CA LYS A 77 -18.99 19.89 6.52
C LYS A 77 -20.30 20.59 6.19
N GLU A 78 -20.34 21.92 6.28
CA GLU A 78 -21.57 22.66 6.05
C GLU A 78 -21.81 22.98 4.57
N GLU A 79 -20.75 23.06 3.78
CA GLU A 79 -20.81 23.29 2.32
C GLU A 79 -21.25 22.04 1.53
N PHE A 80 -20.99 20.83 2.05
CA PHE A 80 -21.26 19.55 1.37
C PHE A 80 -22.36 18.69 2.02
N LYS A 81 -23.12 19.28 2.94
CA LYS A 81 -24.26 18.65 3.61
C LYS A 81 -25.28 18.11 2.60
N GLY A 82 -25.55 16.80 2.65
CA GLY A 82 -26.51 16.13 1.77
C GLY A 82 -25.94 15.54 0.46
N LYS A 83 -24.62 15.59 0.23
CA LYS A 83 -23.97 15.10 -1.01
C LYS A 83 -23.28 13.73 -0.89
N GLY A 84 -23.54 12.96 0.16
CA GLY A 84 -22.97 11.61 0.32
C GLY A 84 -21.48 11.57 0.67
N LEU A 85 -20.94 12.64 1.25
CA LEU A 85 -19.54 12.73 1.68
C LEU A 85 -19.45 12.69 3.21
N SER A 86 -18.48 11.94 3.73
CA SER A 86 -18.15 11.86 5.17
C SER A 86 -16.74 12.39 5.42
N PHE A 87 -16.51 12.99 6.59
CA PHE A 87 -15.26 13.66 6.93
C PHE A 87 -14.67 13.06 8.21
N SER A 88 -13.47 12.50 8.16
CA SER A 88 -12.74 11.96 9.32
C SER A 88 -11.40 12.66 9.50
N ILE A 89 -11.03 13.10 10.70
CA ILE A 89 -9.71 13.71 10.94
C ILE A 89 -8.65 12.59 11.00
N GLY A 90 -7.75 12.57 10.01
CA GLY A 90 -6.64 11.64 9.83
C GLY A 90 -5.32 12.21 10.37
N GLY A 91 -4.77 11.61 11.42
CA GLY A 91 -3.44 11.96 11.96
C GLY A 91 -3.27 13.38 12.52
N GLN A 92 -2.02 13.74 12.79
CA GLN A 92 -1.66 15.06 13.32
C GLN A 92 -1.85 16.20 12.30
N ILE A 93 -2.20 15.93 11.02
CA ILE A 93 -2.39 16.98 9.99
C ILE A 93 -3.45 16.86 8.87
N SER A 94 -4.31 15.86 8.80
CA SER A 94 -5.27 15.78 7.67
C SER A 94 -6.67 15.37 8.10
N PHE A 95 -7.61 15.43 7.16
CA PHE A 95 -8.88 14.73 7.24
C PHE A 95 -9.14 14.09 5.88
N ASP A 96 -9.70 12.91 5.92
CA ASP A 96 -9.91 12.05 4.78
C ASP A 96 -11.41 12.03 4.41
N VAL A 97 -11.68 12.15 3.11
CA VAL A 97 -13.02 12.15 2.51
C VAL A 97 -12.97 11.23 1.30
N PHE A 98 -13.66 10.09 1.36
CA PHE A 98 -13.64 9.12 0.27
C PHE A 98 -15.05 8.60 -0.07
N PRO A 99 -15.39 8.43 -1.36
CA PRO A 99 -16.58 7.72 -1.80
C PRO A 99 -16.42 6.19 -1.72
N ASP A 100 -17.51 5.43 -1.87
CA ASP A 100 -17.47 3.97 -1.97
C ASP A 100 -16.52 3.52 -3.10
N GLY A 101 -15.61 2.58 -2.80
CA GLY A 101 -14.62 2.04 -3.74
C GLY A 101 -13.23 2.70 -3.70
N TRP A 102 -13.00 3.68 -2.83
CA TRP A 102 -11.68 4.25 -2.54
C TRP A 102 -10.94 3.50 -1.41
N ASP A 103 -11.04 2.17 -1.42
CA ASP A 103 -10.15 1.30 -0.67
C ASP A 103 -8.88 1.01 -1.50
N LYS A 104 -8.04 0.06 -1.08
CA LYS A 104 -6.78 -0.23 -1.76
C LYS A 104 -6.95 -0.64 -3.23
N ARG A 105 -8.12 -1.10 -3.67
CA ARG A 105 -8.40 -1.40 -5.09
C ARG A 105 -8.30 -0.19 -6.00
N TYR A 106 -8.35 1.03 -5.47
CA TYR A 106 -8.20 2.26 -6.26
C TYR A 106 -6.90 2.25 -7.07
N CYS A 107 -5.80 1.73 -6.51
CA CYS A 107 -4.53 1.67 -7.23
C CYS A 107 -4.56 0.73 -8.45
N LEU A 108 -5.44 -0.29 -8.44
CA LEU A 108 -5.56 -1.23 -9.55
C LEU A 108 -6.06 -0.55 -10.82
N GLY A 109 -6.97 0.43 -10.71
CA GLY A 109 -7.41 1.20 -11.88
C GLY A 109 -6.32 2.13 -12.45
N ILE A 110 -5.30 2.47 -11.66
CA ILE A 110 -4.16 3.28 -12.12
C ILE A 110 -3.17 2.41 -12.90
N VAL A 111 -2.88 1.21 -12.38
CA VAL A 111 -1.90 0.29 -12.99
C VAL A 111 -2.50 -0.57 -14.11
N GLU A 112 -3.82 -0.49 -14.34
CA GLU A 112 -4.50 -1.18 -15.42
C GLU A 112 -4.02 -0.70 -16.81
N GLU A 113 -3.59 0.56 -16.92
CA GLU A 113 -3.03 1.12 -18.16
C GLU A 113 -1.62 0.60 -18.51
N ASP A 114 -0.94 -0.05 -17.56
CA ASP A 114 0.43 -0.56 -17.73
C ASP A 114 0.47 -2.01 -18.29
N ASP A 115 -0.70 -2.62 -18.58
CA ASP A 115 -0.86 -3.95 -19.21
C ASP A 115 -0.09 -5.10 -18.49
N TYR A 116 -0.05 -5.08 -17.14
CA TYR A 116 0.54 -6.19 -16.37
C TYR A 116 -0.23 -7.50 -16.60
N SER A 117 0.51 -8.57 -16.91
CA SER A 117 -0.06 -9.91 -17.06
C SER A 117 -0.47 -10.51 -15.71
N THR A 118 0.28 -10.18 -14.65
CA THR A 118 0.06 -10.68 -13.29
C THR A 118 0.33 -9.57 -12.29
N ILE A 119 -0.65 -9.32 -11.40
CA ILE A 119 -0.48 -8.43 -10.26
C ILE A 119 -0.54 -9.28 -8.99
N HIS A 120 0.58 -9.43 -8.29
CA HIS A 120 0.60 -10.03 -6.96
C HIS A 120 0.32 -8.96 -5.91
N PHE A 121 -0.57 -9.25 -4.97
CA PHE A 121 -0.80 -8.39 -3.81
C PHE A 121 -0.42 -9.12 -2.53
N PHE A 122 0.32 -8.47 -1.63
CA PHE A 122 0.72 -8.99 -0.32
C PHE A 122 0.14 -8.10 0.78
N GLY A 123 -0.57 -8.68 1.76
CA GLY A 123 -1.17 -7.93 2.86
C GLY A 123 -1.40 -8.78 4.12
N ASP A 124 -1.48 -8.10 5.28
CA ASP A 124 -1.66 -8.73 6.59
C ASP A 124 -3.13 -8.79 7.04
N LYS A 125 -3.97 -7.89 6.52
CA LYS A 125 -5.38 -7.75 6.93
C LYS A 125 -6.34 -8.15 5.82
N THR A 126 -6.18 -9.37 5.34
CA THR A 126 -6.92 -9.96 4.21
C THR A 126 -8.21 -10.69 4.62
N LYS A 127 -8.66 -10.57 5.88
CA LYS A 127 -9.94 -11.13 6.34
C LYS A 127 -11.06 -10.08 6.20
N PRO A 128 -12.34 -10.50 6.06
CA PRO A 128 -13.45 -9.55 5.99
C PRO A 128 -13.40 -8.49 7.10
N GLY A 129 -13.43 -7.21 6.70
CA GLY A 129 -13.30 -6.05 7.60
C GLY A 129 -11.86 -5.56 7.82
N GLY A 130 -10.86 -6.25 7.28
CA GLY A 130 -9.49 -5.76 7.17
C GLY A 130 -9.32 -4.85 5.96
N ASN A 131 -8.37 -3.91 6.02
CA ASN A 131 -8.14 -2.90 4.97
C ASN A 131 -7.43 -3.43 3.71
N ASP A 132 -7.01 -4.69 3.72
CA ASP A 132 -6.45 -5.38 2.55
C ASP A 132 -7.46 -6.31 1.89
N TYR A 133 -8.60 -6.57 2.53
CA TYR A 133 -9.55 -7.59 2.11
C TYR A 133 -10.01 -7.38 0.67
N GLU A 134 -10.40 -6.16 0.33
CA GLU A 134 -10.97 -5.84 -0.96
C GLU A 134 -9.96 -6.00 -2.10
N ILE A 135 -8.71 -5.56 -1.93
CA ILE A 135 -7.65 -5.71 -2.93
C ILE A 135 -7.14 -7.15 -3.01
N TYR A 136 -7.08 -7.86 -1.88
CA TYR A 136 -6.70 -9.27 -1.80
C TYR A 136 -7.69 -10.18 -2.54
N CYS A 137 -8.99 -9.89 -2.45
CA CYS A 137 -10.04 -10.64 -3.14
C CYS A 137 -10.36 -10.12 -4.55
N ASP A 138 -9.75 -9.02 -4.99
CA ASP A 138 -10.01 -8.46 -6.31
C ASP A 138 -9.52 -9.44 -7.41
N PRO A 139 -10.34 -9.78 -8.42
CA PRO A 139 -9.95 -10.76 -9.45
C PRO A 139 -8.76 -10.33 -10.31
N ARG A 140 -8.38 -9.05 -10.28
CA ARG A 140 -7.17 -8.54 -10.96
C ARG A 140 -5.89 -8.89 -10.21
N THR A 141 -5.97 -9.36 -8.96
CA THR A 141 -4.79 -9.70 -8.16
C THR A 141 -4.69 -11.19 -7.88
N VAL A 142 -3.46 -11.65 -7.75
CA VAL A 142 -3.10 -12.89 -7.07
C VAL A 142 -2.74 -12.50 -5.64
N GLY A 143 -3.72 -12.62 -4.74
CA GLY A 143 -3.59 -12.23 -3.34
C GLY A 143 -2.79 -13.24 -2.50
N HIS A 144 -1.85 -12.71 -1.72
CA HIS A 144 -1.02 -13.43 -0.75
C HIS A 144 -1.25 -12.85 0.65
N GLU A 145 -1.81 -13.67 1.53
CA GLU A 145 -1.92 -13.33 2.95
C GLU A 145 -0.59 -13.60 3.64
N VAL A 146 -0.12 -12.63 4.41
CA VAL A 146 1.12 -12.71 5.19
C VAL A 146 0.87 -12.27 6.63
N SER A 147 1.66 -12.77 7.56
CA SER A 147 1.57 -12.41 8.98
C SER A 147 2.75 -11.57 9.47
N SER A 148 3.78 -11.39 8.63
CA SER A 148 4.98 -10.65 8.99
C SER A 148 5.86 -10.29 7.78
N PRO A 149 6.77 -9.32 7.92
CA PRO A 149 7.80 -9.03 6.92
C PRO A 149 8.65 -10.25 6.56
N ALA A 150 8.97 -11.10 7.52
CA ALA A 150 9.74 -12.32 7.27
C ALA A 150 8.99 -13.30 6.35
N GLU A 151 7.67 -13.42 6.52
CA GLU A 151 6.84 -14.24 5.66
C GLU A 151 6.70 -13.66 4.26
N THR A 152 6.48 -12.34 4.14
CA THR A 152 6.48 -11.63 2.85
C THR A 152 7.74 -11.92 2.05
N ARG A 153 8.90 -11.79 2.69
CA ARG A 153 10.19 -12.11 2.06
C ARG A 153 10.25 -13.57 1.59
N ARG A 154 9.88 -14.51 2.46
CA ARG A 154 9.90 -15.95 2.15
C ARG A 154 9.04 -16.29 0.92
N LEU A 155 7.83 -15.72 0.83
CA LEU A 155 6.95 -15.95 -0.32
C LEU A 155 7.54 -15.36 -1.61
N CYS A 156 8.04 -14.13 -1.56
CA CYS A 156 8.72 -13.52 -2.71
C CYS A 156 9.97 -14.30 -3.15
N GLU A 157 10.75 -14.85 -2.22
CA GLU A 157 11.87 -15.73 -2.52
C GLU A 157 11.42 -17.00 -3.26
N GLN A 158 10.32 -17.61 -2.84
CA GLN A 158 9.73 -18.79 -3.49
C GLN A 158 9.19 -18.49 -4.89
N LEU A 159 8.63 -17.30 -5.11
CA LEU A 159 8.01 -16.92 -6.38
C LEU A 159 9.02 -16.46 -7.44
N PHE A 160 10.07 -15.74 -7.05
CA PHE A 160 10.90 -14.97 -7.99
C PHE A 160 12.39 -15.33 -7.99
N PHE A 161 12.84 -16.17 -7.06
CA PHE A 161 14.25 -16.53 -6.89
C PHE A 161 14.52 -18.04 -6.88
N SER A 162 13.51 -18.86 -7.14
CA SER A 162 13.64 -20.30 -7.41
C SER A 162 14.27 -20.60 -8.76
#